data_AF-A0A927F9I8-F1
#
_entry.id   AF-A0A927F9I8-F1
#
_cell.length_a   1.000
_cell.length_b   1.000
_cell.length_c   1.000
_cell.angle_alpha   90.00
_cell.angle_beta   90.00
_cell.angle_gamma   90.00
#
_symmetry.space_group_name_H-M   'P 1'
#
loop_
_entity.id
_entity.type
_entity.pdbx_description
1 polymer ?
#
loop_
_entity_poly.entity_id
_entity_poly.type
_entity_poly.pdbx_seq_one_letter_code
_entity_poly.pdbx_strand_id
1 'polypeptide(L)'
;MKFLRYFLPIAILAACGYFTWHLLSSRPEPARWNRQPFEPEVEVSTLELQDYQIVLQSQGIIEARTQSALIPEVRGRILSVSPSFRPGGFFEKGELLVEIDPSDYETELVVADATLAQMELRYAEEKVRADRAALDWKRLGNEDEAPELVLRLPQMRQAEANLASAQARVKAARLNLERTKIVAPYAGRILEKQVDVGQYVSPGNRLATIYAIDFAEIRLPLSEAQLGFIDLPESYRDSETDPKINKDVRLRVKMGDQQHDWSGKLVRAEGAFDQRSRQLYVVAQIPDPYGSTADGRPPLKVGSFAIAHIPGNLLRDVFVIPRRLLRESSYVILIDGEDRLVRRHVSPIWADEENIVVGDELKPGERLCLTPVKYATSGMKVRIKLGAAEAEAKAERDYANFIKLVEGLPQDLDLPIHLEIQIKALKAGKDKHQSSALTAELIRWARQNDIEIPKGIERGEPDRKDKTKVAKQA
;
A
#
# COMPACT_ATOMS: atom_id res chain seq x y z
N MET A 1 65.03 -75.21 -48.00
CA MET A 1 63.86 -74.55 -47.37
C MET A 1 63.91 -73.03 -47.53
N LYS A 2 63.73 -72.48 -48.75
CA LYS A 2 63.70 -71.02 -49.01
C LYS A 2 62.33 -70.49 -49.45
N PHE A 3 61.41 -71.37 -49.89
CA PHE A 3 60.04 -71.01 -50.29
C PHE A 3 59.13 -70.62 -49.12
N LEU A 4 59.34 -71.21 -47.94
CA LEU A 4 58.51 -70.95 -46.75
C LEU A 4 58.69 -69.52 -46.18
N ARG A 5 59.81 -68.86 -46.47
CA ARG A 5 60.12 -67.50 -45.97
C ARG A 5 59.38 -66.39 -46.73
N TYR A 6 59.02 -66.61 -47.99
CA TYR A 6 58.29 -65.64 -48.81
C TYR A 6 56.77 -65.87 -48.79
N PHE A 7 56.32 -67.11 -48.62
CA PHE A 7 54.89 -67.44 -48.59
C PHE A 7 54.20 -67.05 -47.28
N LEU A 8 54.90 -67.15 -46.14
CA LEU A 8 54.37 -66.83 -44.82
C LEU A 8 53.88 -65.36 -44.67
N PRO A 9 54.64 -64.32 -45.07
CA PRO A 9 54.18 -62.94 -44.94
C PRO A 9 53.01 -62.61 -45.88
N ILE A 10 52.95 -63.23 -47.07
CA ILE A 10 51.85 -63.02 -48.02
C ILE A 10 50.56 -63.68 -47.50
N ALA A 11 50.65 -64.88 -46.92
CA ALA A 11 49.51 -65.53 -46.29
C ALA A 11 48.98 -64.76 -45.07
N ILE A 12 49.86 -64.16 -44.27
CA ILE A 12 49.47 -63.31 -43.13
C ILE A 12 48.80 -62.02 -43.62
N LEU A 13 49.33 -61.36 -44.66
CA LEU A 13 48.69 -60.17 -45.24
C LEU A 13 47.32 -60.47 -45.86
N ALA A 14 47.18 -61.61 -46.54
CA ALA A 14 45.90 -62.05 -47.09
C ALA A 14 44.89 -62.39 -45.98
N ALA A 15 45.33 -63.04 -44.91
CA ALA A 15 44.50 -63.34 -43.75
C ALA A 15 44.06 -62.06 -43.01
N CYS A 16 44.96 -61.09 -42.82
CA CYS A 16 44.62 -59.79 -42.24
C CYS A 16 43.69 -58.98 -43.13
N GLY A 17 43.87 -59.02 -44.46
CA GLY A 17 42.99 -58.37 -45.43
C GLY A 17 41.59 -58.98 -45.42
N TYR A 18 41.50 -60.31 -45.40
CA TYR A 18 40.23 -61.02 -45.27
C TYR A 18 39.55 -60.73 -43.93
N PHE A 19 40.31 -60.72 -42.83
CA PHE A 19 39.78 -60.43 -41.50
C PHE A 19 39.29 -58.99 -41.37
N THR A 20 40.01 -58.01 -41.92
CA THR A 20 39.58 -56.60 -41.93
C THR A 20 38.36 -56.38 -42.83
N TRP A 21 38.29 -57.02 -43.99
CA TRP A 21 37.10 -56.98 -44.84
C TRP A 21 35.89 -57.62 -44.16
N HIS A 22 36.08 -58.76 -43.50
CA HIS A 22 35.04 -59.42 -42.73
C HIS A 22 34.55 -58.52 -41.60
N LEU A 23 35.45 -57.87 -40.85
CA LEU A 23 35.12 -56.97 -39.74
C LEU A 23 34.50 -55.64 -40.17
N LEU A 24 34.79 -55.14 -41.39
CA LEU A 24 34.10 -53.98 -41.95
C LEU A 24 32.72 -54.33 -42.54
N SER A 25 32.56 -55.51 -43.17
CA SER A 25 31.29 -55.96 -43.76
C SER A 25 30.26 -56.42 -42.71
N SER A 26 30.74 -56.88 -41.55
CA SER A 26 29.92 -57.29 -40.41
C SER A 26 29.73 -56.20 -39.37
N ARG A 27 29.99 -54.92 -39.72
CA ARG A 27 29.61 -53.79 -38.85
C ARG A 27 28.10 -53.80 -38.71
N PRO A 28 27.53 -54.09 -37.52
CA PRO A 28 26.10 -53.96 -37.32
C PRO A 28 25.75 -52.50 -37.59
N GLU A 29 24.76 -52.25 -38.45
CA GLU A 29 24.19 -50.92 -38.59
C GLU A 29 23.83 -50.44 -37.17
N PRO A 30 24.27 -49.23 -36.75
CA PRO A 30 23.99 -48.75 -35.42
C PRO A 30 22.49 -48.78 -35.23
N ALA A 31 22.02 -49.58 -34.25
CA ALA A 31 20.62 -49.70 -33.93
C ALA A 31 20.05 -48.28 -33.76
N ARG A 32 19.19 -47.87 -34.68
CA ARG A 32 18.46 -46.60 -34.56
C ARG A 32 17.57 -46.78 -33.35
N TRP A 33 18.03 -46.31 -32.19
CA TRP A 33 17.18 -46.18 -31.02
C TRP A 33 15.98 -45.34 -31.44
N ASN A 34 14.83 -46.00 -31.60
CA ASN A 34 13.56 -45.34 -31.76
C ASN A 34 13.29 -44.67 -30.41
N ARG A 35 13.75 -43.44 -30.24
CA ARG A 35 13.40 -42.61 -29.10
C ARG A 35 11.89 -42.44 -29.20
N GLN A 36 11.14 -43.20 -28.38
CA GLN A 36 9.73 -42.91 -28.22
C GLN A 36 9.60 -41.42 -27.93
N PRO A 37 8.72 -40.68 -28.62
CA PRO A 37 8.52 -39.27 -28.35
C PRO A 37 8.22 -39.13 -26.86
N PHE A 38 9.14 -38.51 -26.11
CA PHE A 38 8.91 -38.18 -24.72
C PHE A 38 7.86 -37.07 -24.73
N GLU A 39 6.61 -37.44 -24.44
CA GLU A 39 5.49 -36.52 -24.24
C GLU A 39 5.49 -36.15 -22.75
N PRO A 40 6.04 -35.00 -22.35
CA PRO A 40 6.00 -34.60 -20.95
C PRO A 40 4.57 -34.40 -20.51
N GLU A 41 4.27 -34.84 -19.29
CA GLU A 41 3.00 -34.58 -18.63
C GLU A 41 3.00 -33.15 -18.08
N VAL A 42 2.00 -32.36 -18.45
CA VAL A 42 1.89 -30.95 -18.08
C VAL A 42 0.52 -30.64 -17.51
N GLU A 43 0.51 -29.81 -16.48
CA GLU A 43 -0.70 -29.23 -15.92
C GLU A 43 -1.11 -28.00 -16.73
N VAL A 44 -2.41 -27.88 -16.92
CA VAL A 44 -3.01 -26.78 -17.68
C VAL A 44 -4.00 -26.01 -16.84
N SER A 45 -4.14 -24.73 -17.16
CA SER A 45 -5.22 -23.88 -16.67
C SER A 45 -5.86 -23.20 -17.86
N THR A 46 -7.19 -23.19 -17.89
CA THR A 46 -7.97 -22.42 -18.85
C THR A 46 -7.91 -20.93 -18.53
N LEU A 47 -7.63 -20.11 -19.53
CA LEU A 47 -7.56 -18.66 -19.40
C LEU A 47 -8.97 -18.06 -19.38
N GLU A 48 -9.29 -17.35 -18.30
CA GLU A 48 -10.54 -16.62 -18.13
C GLU A 48 -10.24 -15.13 -17.93
N LEU A 49 -11.17 -14.28 -18.41
CA LEU A 49 -11.11 -12.84 -18.16
C LEU A 49 -11.53 -12.57 -16.73
N GLN A 50 -10.77 -11.77 -16.01
CA GLN A 50 -11.12 -11.33 -14.67
C GLN A 50 -10.66 -9.91 -14.41
N ASP A 51 -11.35 -9.23 -13.51
CA ASP A 51 -10.95 -7.92 -13.04
C ASP A 51 -9.80 -8.06 -12.03
N TYR A 52 -8.77 -7.23 -12.17
CA TYR A 52 -7.59 -7.25 -11.31
C TYR A 52 -7.31 -5.87 -10.71
N GLN A 53 -7.35 -5.78 -9.40
CA GLN A 53 -7.05 -4.57 -8.65
C GLN A 53 -5.53 -4.46 -8.45
N ILE A 54 -4.90 -3.48 -9.08
CA ILE A 54 -3.47 -3.24 -8.91
C ILE A 54 -3.18 -2.85 -7.46
N VAL A 55 -2.11 -3.40 -6.90
CA VAL A 55 -1.55 -2.99 -5.61
C VAL A 55 -0.11 -2.54 -5.81
N LEU A 56 0.13 -1.27 -5.53
CA LEU A 56 1.43 -0.63 -5.66
C LEU A 56 2.16 -0.78 -4.34
N GLN A 57 3.30 -1.45 -4.36
CA GLN A 57 4.17 -1.57 -3.21
C GLN A 57 5.18 -0.41 -3.20
N SER A 58 5.24 0.29 -2.06
CA SER A 58 6.24 1.32 -1.79
C SER A 58 6.71 1.18 -0.34
N GLN A 59 7.76 1.92 0.02
CA GLN A 59 8.35 1.82 1.34
C GLN A 59 8.94 3.16 1.76
N GLY A 60 8.90 3.46 3.05
CA GLY A 60 9.35 4.74 3.57
C GLY A 60 9.54 4.74 5.09
N ILE A 61 10.02 5.87 5.59
CA ILE A 61 10.20 6.12 7.02
C ILE A 61 9.00 6.93 7.50
N ILE A 62 8.48 6.56 8.66
CA ILE A 62 7.39 7.27 9.32
C ILE A 62 7.95 8.53 9.98
N GLU A 63 7.39 9.68 9.63
CA GLU A 63 7.75 11.00 10.12
C GLU A 63 6.55 11.61 10.87
N ALA A 64 6.82 12.56 11.76
CA ALA A 64 5.73 13.33 12.37
C ALA A 64 5.24 14.38 11.36
N ARG A 65 3.92 14.63 11.32
CA ARG A 65 3.37 15.71 10.48
C ARG A 65 3.94 17.08 10.82
N THR A 66 4.15 17.34 12.11
CA THR A 66 4.66 18.61 12.60
C THR A 66 5.75 18.36 13.62
N GLN A 67 6.91 18.95 13.39
CA GLN A 67 8.05 18.91 14.30
C GLN A 67 8.60 20.32 14.46
N SER A 68 8.74 20.75 15.71
CA SER A 68 9.17 22.10 16.07
C SER A 68 10.27 22.05 17.12
N ALA A 69 11.17 23.04 17.06
CA ALA A 69 12.12 23.29 18.13
C ALA A 69 11.46 24.24 19.15
N LEU A 70 11.44 23.84 20.42
CA LEU A 70 11.00 24.69 21.51
C LEU A 70 12.14 25.62 21.90
N ILE A 71 11.96 26.92 21.70
CA ILE A 71 12.99 27.97 21.87
C ILE A 71 12.38 29.05 22.79
N PRO A 72 13.12 29.58 23.78
CA PRO A 72 12.61 30.63 24.64
C PRO A 72 12.63 31.96 23.90
N GLU A 73 11.65 32.81 24.16
CA GLU A 73 11.59 34.18 23.62
C GLU A 73 12.26 35.20 24.55
N VAL A 74 12.50 34.82 25.81
CA VAL A 74 13.12 35.65 26.85
C VAL A 74 14.28 34.91 27.51
N ARG A 75 15.17 35.65 28.17
CA ARG A 75 16.35 35.09 28.85
C ARG A 75 16.06 34.86 30.34
N GLY A 76 16.75 33.92 30.96
CA GLY A 76 16.68 33.73 32.41
C GLY A 76 17.08 32.33 32.84
N ARG A 77 17.00 32.06 34.14
CA ARG A 77 17.25 30.72 34.69
C ARG A 77 15.98 29.90 34.63
N ILE A 78 16.09 28.61 34.33
CA ILE A 78 14.96 27.69 34.40
C ILE A 78 14.63 27.44 35.87
N LEU A 79 13.45 27.89 36.29
CA LEU A 79 12.91 27.74 37.63
C LEU A 79 12.33 26.33 37.82
N SER A 80 11.50 25.90 36.87
CA SER A 80 10.84 24.61 36.92
C SER A 80 10.69 23.99 35.53
N VAL A 81 10.62 22.66 35.49
CA VAL A 81 10.30 21.87 34.29
C VAL A 81 9.16 20.91 34.63
N SER A 82 8.22 20.72 33.71
CA SER A 82 7.12 19.80 33.92
C SER A 82 7.60 18.35 33.97
N PRO A 83 6.95 17.44 34.73
CA PRO A 83 7.26 16.00 34.68
C PRO A 83 7.08 15.37 33.28
N SER A 84 6.22 15.96 32.44
CA SER A 84 6.06 15.59 31.03
C SER A 84 7.25 16.03 30.18
N PHE A 85 8.07 16.98 30.65
CA PHE A 85 9.24 17.53 29.98
C PHE A 85 10.47 16.59 30.00
N ARG A 86 10.30 15.40 29.43
CA ARG A 86 11.31 14.34 29.32
C ARG A 86 11.23 13.65 27.96
N PRO A 87 12.33 13.10 27.42
CA PRO A 87 12.28 12.34 26.17
C PRO A 87 11.22 11.23 26.21
N GLY A 88 10.32 11.25 25.23
CA GLY A 88 9.18 10.35 25.17
C GLY A 88 7.98 10.71 26.04
N GLY A 89 8.02 11.82 26.79
CA GLY A 89 6.88 12.35 27.53
C GLY A 89 5.83 12.95 26.60
N PHE A 90 4.56 12.68 26.89
CA PHE A 90 3.40 13.27 26.22
C PHE A 90 3.00 14.58 26.90
N PHE A 91 2.48 15.51 26.12
CA PHE A 91 1.94 16.78 26.61
C PHE A 91 0.74 17.21 25.76
N GLU A 92 -0.15 18.00 26.36
CA GLU A 92 -1.32 18.56 25.69
C GLU A 92 -1.08 20.00 25.23
N LYS A 93 -1.91 20.47 24.29
CA LYS A 93 -1.86 21.86 23.82
C LYS A 93 -2.10 22.83 24.99
N GLY A 94 -1.21 23.81 25.16
CA GLY A 94 -1.28 24.81 26.23
C GLY A 94 -0.70 24.36 27.57
N GLU A 95 -0.20 23.13 27.68
CA GLU A 95 0.47 22.66 28.88
C GLU A 95 1.78 23.42 29.12
N LEU A 96 2.03 23.85 30.36
CA LEU A 96 3.28 24.48 30.77
C LEU A 96 4.39 23.42 30.77
N LEU A 97 5.42 23.61 29.94
CA LEU A 97 6.55 22.68 29.81
C LEU A 97 7.76 23.13 30.63
N VAL A 98 8.08 24.42 30.54
CA VAL A 98 9.25 25.03 31.19
C VAL A 98 8.86 26.41 31.69
N GLU A 99 9.31 26.73 32.90
CA GLU A 99 9.15 28.06 33.48
C GLU A 99 10.54 28.68 33.71
N ILE A 100 10.73 29.87 33.14
CA ILE A 100 11.88 30.74 33.40
C ILE A 100 11.55 31.58 34.63
N ASP A 101 12.54 31.82 35.49
CA ASP A 101 12.43 32.68 36.66
C ASP A 101 11.80 34.04 36.28
N PRO A 102 10.58 34.35 36.78
CA PRO A 102 9.85 35.53 36.39
C PRO A 102 10.24 36.78 37.18
N SER A 103 11.07 36.66 38.23
CA SER A 103 11.29 37.72 39.23
C SER A 103 11.70 39.07 38.63
N ASP A 104 12.62 39.06 37.66
CA ASP A 104 13.08 40.26 36.96
C ASP A 104 11.96 40.90 36.10
N TYR A 105 11.14 40.06 35.46
CA TYR A 105 10.03 40.48 34.59
C TYR A 105 8.81 40.97 35.37
N GLU A 106 8.53 40.38 36.53
CA GLU A 106 7.51 40.87 37.46
C GLU A 106 7.89 42.26 37.98
N THR A 107 9.17 42.44 38.35
CA THR A 107 9.69 43.74 38.79
C THR A 107 9.60 44.79 37.67
N GLU A 108 9.96 44.42 36.43
CA GLU A 108 9.85 45.31 35.27
C GLU A 108 8.40 45.73 35.00
N LEU A 109 7.44 44.80 35.13
CA LEU A 109 6.01 45.11 35.00
C LEU A 109 5.54 46.12 36.05
N VAL A 110 5.93 45.93 37.32
CA VAL A 110 5.60 46.88 38.40
C VAL A 110 6.16 48.28 38.12
N VAL A 111 7.40 48.38 37.63
CA VAL A 111 8.01 49.67 37.26
C VAL A 111 7.27 50.31 36.08
N ALA A 112 6.87 49.52 35.08
CA ALA A 112 6.10 50.00 33.94
C ALA A 112 4.71 50.51 34.36
N ASP A 113 4.01 49.79 35.25
CA ASP A 113 2.70 50.17 35.77
C ASP A 113 2.77 51.47 36.59
N ALA A 114 3.80 51.64 37.42
CA ALA A 114 4.03 52.90 38.15
C ALA A 114 4.28 54.08 37.19
N THR A 115 5.01 53.85 36.10
CA THR A 115 5.25 54.87 35.07
C THR A 115 3.96 55.23 34.33
N LEU A 116 3.12 54.24 34.02
CA LEU A 116 1.81 54.45 33.42
C LEU A 116 0.93 55.34 34.32
N ALA A 117 0.80 55.00 35.60
CA ALA A 117 0.03 55.79 36.56
C ALA A 117 0.53 57.25 36.65
N GLN A 118 1.85 57.47 36.59
CA GLN A 118 2.41 58.82 36.56
C GLN A 118 2.04 59.59 35.27
N MET A 119 2.07 58.94 34.10
CA MET A 119 1.71 59.59 32.83
C MET A 119 0.21 59.83 32.70
N GLU A 120 -0.63 58.92 33.23
CA GLU A 120 -2.09 59.10 33.33
C GLU A 120 -2.44 60.34 34.14
N LEU A 121 -1.80 60.52 35.30
CA LEU A 121 -1.97 61.70 36.12
C LEU A 121 -1.57 62.98 35.36
N ARG A 122 -0.40 62.99 34.71
CA ARG A 122 0.08 64.16 33.94
C ARG A 122 -0.85 64.52 32.79
N TYR A 123 -1.36 63.52 32.06
CA TYR A 123 -2.34 63.73 31.00
C TYR A 123 -3.65 64.31 31.55
N ALA A 124 -4.17 63.76 32.66
CA ALA A 124 -5.37 64.26 33.31
C ALA A 124 -5.20 65.72 33.78
N GLU A 125 -4.05 66.06 34.37
CA GLU A 125 -3.73 67.43 34.79
C GLU A 125 -3.68 68.41 33.61
N GLU A 126 -2.98 68.07 32.53
CA GLU A 126 -2.87 68.94 31.35
C GLU A 126 -4.21 69.07 30.62
N LYS A 127 -5.03 68.01 30.57
CA LYS A 127 -6.40 68.08 30.04
C LYS A 127 -7.24 69.09 30.81
N VAL A 128 -7.24 69.03 32.15
CA VAL A 128 -7.96 69.99 33.00
C VAL A 128 -7.43 71.42 32.81
N ARG A 129 -6.12 71.60 32.63
CA ARG A 129 -5.52 72.92 32.36
C ARG A 129 -5.91 73.46 30.98
N ALA A 130 -5.95 72.63 29.96
CA ALA A 130 -6.41 72.99 28.61
C ALA A 130 -7.90 73.37 28.63
N ASP A 131 -8.74 72.59 29.32
CA ASP A 131 -10.17 72.89 29.50
C ASP A 131 -10.38 74.25 30.19
N ARG A 132 -9.63 74.53 31.26
CA ARG A 132 -9.66 75.84 31.93
C ARG A 132 -9.19 76.97 31.02
N ALA A 133 -8.09 76.79 30.30
CA ALA A 133 -7.59 77.79 29.36
C ALA A 133 -8.61 78.13 28.26
N ALA A 134 -9.33 77.12 27.75
CA ALA A 134 -10.40 77.32 26.77
C ALA A 134 -11.61 78.07 27.36
N LEU A 135 -12.00 77.78 28.60
CA LEU A 135 -13.07 78.50 29.30
C LEU A 135 -12.69 79.96 29.58
N ASP A 136 -11.47 80.20 30.04
CA ASP A 136 -10.99 81.54 30.37
C ASP A 136 -10.85 82.40 29.10
N TRP A 137 -10.39 81.83 27.98
CA TRP A 137 -10.39 82.53 26.68
C TRP A 137 -11.80 82.99 26.27
N LYS A 138 -12.80 82.11 26.39
CA LYS A 138 -14.20 82.45 26.06
C LYS A 138 -14.77 83.56 26.96
N ARG A 139 -14.39 83.59 28.24
CA ARG A 139 -14.85 84.62 29.20
C ARG A 139 -14.28 86.00 28.94
N LEU A 140 -13.10 86.09 28.34
CA LEU A 140 -12.43 87.36 28.02
C LEU A 140 -13.11 88.12 26.87
N GLY A 141 -14.11 87.54 26.20
CA GLY A 141 -14.87 88.21 25.15
C GLY A 141 -14.12 88.33 23.83
N ASN A 142 -13.09 87.50 23.61
CA ASN A 142 -12.33 87.46 22.37
C ASN A 142 -13.17 86.78 21.27
N GLU A 143 -13.43 87.50 20.16
CA GLU A 143 -14.15 86.97 19.00
C GLU A 143 -13.26 86.14 18.06
N ASP A 144 -11.93 86.30 18.17
CA ASP A 144 -10.94 85.59 17.36
C ASP A 144 -10.62 84.18 17.88
N GLU A 145 -10.21 83.30 16.96
CA GLU A 145 -9.79 81.92 17.27
C GLU A 145 -8.51 81.92 18.12
N ALA A 146 -8.55 81.24 19.28
CA ALA A 146 -7.42 81.21 20.21
C ALA A 146 -6.21 80.47 19.60
N PRO A 147 -4.98 81.00 19.69
CA PRO A 147 -3.79 80.27 19.28
C PRO A 147 -3.65 78.94 20.05
N GLU A 148 -3.25 77.85 19.37
CA GLU A 148 -3.17 76.51 19.98
C GLU A 148 -2.33 76.48 21.26
N LEU A 149 -1.27 77.30 21.33
CA LEU A 149 -0.39 77.39 22.49
C LEU A 149 -1.10 77.99 23.72
N VAL A 150 -2.02 78.93 23.52
CA VAL A 150 -2.84 79.52 24.59
C VAL A 150 -3.82 78.48 25.13
N LEU A 151 -4.43 77.70 24.24
CA LEU A 151 -5.30 76.57 24.60
C LEU A 151 -4.55 75.36 25.16
N ARG A 152 -3.21 75.41 25.19
CA ARG A 152 -2.32 74.32 25.63
C ARG A 152 -2.51 73.00 24.86
N LEU A 153 -3.02 73.06 23.64
CA LEU A 153 -3.25 71.87 22.81
C LEU A 153 -1.95 71.10 22.52
N PRO A 154 -0.80 71.74 22.22
CA PRO A 154 0.46 71.03 22.03
C PRO A 154 0.94 70.29 23.29
N GLN A 155 0.76 70.89 24.48
CA GLN A 155 1.13 70.29 25.76
C GLN A 155 0.24 69.09 26.09
N MET A 156 -1.07 69.20 25.82
CA MET A 156 -2.00 68.08 25.98
C MET A 156 -1.65 66.93 25.03
N ARG A 157 -1.40 67.21 23.74
CA ARG A 157 -0.96 66.20 22.75
C ARG A 157 0.37 65.54 23.17
N GLN A 158 1.30 66.31 23.74
CA GLN A 158 2.56 65.76 24.27
C GLN A 158 2.32 64.84 25.47
N ALA A 159 1.42 65.21 26.39
CA ALA A 159 1.08 64.38 27.54
C ALA A 159 0.35 63.09 27.11
N GLU A 160 -0.55 63.19 26.13
CA GLU A 160 -1.22 62.05 25.50
C GLU A 160 -0.21 61.10 24.83
N ALA A 161 0.76 61.63 24.07
CA ALA A 161 1.82 60.83 23.46
C ALA A 161 2.69 60.11 24.52
N ASN A 162 3.00 60.78 25.63
CA ASN A 162 3.74 60.17 26.74
C ASN A 162 2.92 59.06 27.43
N LEU A 163 1.61 59.26 27.61
CA LEU A 163 0.69 58.25 28.10
C LEU A 163 0.66 57.03 27.18
N ALA A 164 0.48 57.23 25.87
CA ALA A 164 0.49 56.15 24.89
C ALA A 164 1.82 55.36 24.91
N SER A 165 2.96 56.05 25.06
CA SER A 165 4.27 55.41 25.23
C SER A 165 4.34 54.57 26.51
N ALA A 166 3.81 55.06 27.64
CA ALA A 166 3.81 54.30 28.89
C ALA A 166 2.91 53.06 28.82
N GLN A 167 1.73 53.17 28.19
CA GLN A 167 0.84 52.03 27.93
C GLN A 167 1.53 50.96 27.08
N ALA A 168 2.28 51.36 26.05
CA ALA A 168 3.06 50.44 25.23
C ALA A 168 4.15 49.70 26.03
N ARG A 169 4.80 50.39 26.98
CA ARG A 169 5.80 49.77 27.87
C ARG A 169 5.19 48.72 28.80
N VAL A 170 4.03 49.00 29.41
CA VAL A 170 3.30 48.01 30.21
C VAL A 170 2.96 46.77 29.39
N LYS A 171 2.46 46.96 28.16
CA LYS A 171 2.16 45.85 27.25
C LYS A 171 3.40 45.01 26.93
N ALA A 172 4.54 45.64 26.69
CA ALA A 172 5.81 44.95 26.44
C ALA A 172 6.30 44.15 27.66
N ALA A 173 6.27 44.76 28.86
CA ALA A 173 6.67 44.10 30.10
C ALA A 173 5.76 42.90 30.41
N ARG A 174 4.44 43.04 30.22
CA ARG A 174 3.48 41.94 30.39
C ARG A 174 3.75 40.79 29.42
N LEU A 175 3.99 41.08 28.15
CA LEU A 175 4.32 40.05 27.15
C LEU A 175 5.62 39.32 27.49
N ASN A 176 6.63 40.04 27.98
CA ASN A 176 7.88 39.40 28.43
C ASN A 176 7.65 38.50 29.64
N LEU A 177 6.80 38.91 30.59
CA LEU A 177 6.39 38.08 31.72
C LEU A 177 5.61 36.84 31.26
N GLU A 178 4.70 36.96 30.30
CA GLU A 178 3.98 35.80 29.73
C GLU A 178 4.95 34.82 29.05
N ARG A 179 5.96 35.32 28.36
CA ARG A 179 7.00 34.53 27.68
C ARG A 179 7.94 33.76 28.61
N THR A 180 7.94 34.06 29.92
CA THR A 180 8.69 33.24 30.88
C THR A 180 8.07 31.84 31.03
N LYS A 181 6.77 31.72 30.75
CA LYS A 181 6.01 30.47 30.78
C LYS A 181 5.96 29.87 29.38
N ILE A 182 6.76 28.84 29.17
CA ILE A 182 6.88 28.19 27.86
C ILE A 182 5.85 27.05 27.80
N VAL A 183 4.77 27.31 27.07
CA VAL A 183 3.65 26.38 26.88
C VAL A 183 3.75 25.61 25.56
N ALA A 184 3.15 24.43 25.53
CA ALA A 184 3.10 23.59 24.33
C ALA A 184 2.17 24.20 23.24
N PRO A 185 2.64 24.37 21.99
CA PRO A 185 1.82 24.94 20.91
C PRO A 185 0.74 24.00 20.37
N TYR A 186 0.90 22.69 20.57
CA TYR A 186 0.00 21.62 20.13
C TYR A 186 0.13 20.42 21.07
N ALA A 187 -0.77 19.43 20.97
CA ALA A 187 -0.63 18.15 21.68
C ALA A 187 0.45 17.31 21.00
N GLY A 188 1.37 16.74 21.78
CA GLY A 188 2.57 16.18 21.21
C GLY A 188 3.39 15.33 22.17
N ARG A 189 4.60 15.02 21.71
CA ARG A 189 5.57 14.24 22.45
C ARG A 189 6.97 14.82 22.27
N ILE A 190 7.77 14.71 23.32
CA ILE A 190 9.15 15.24 23.32
C ILE A 190 10.07 14.23 22.68
N LEU A 191 10.78 14.64 21.63
CA LEU A 191 11.80 13.84 20.98
C LEU A 191 13.12 13.90 21.75
N GLU A 192 13.56 15.12 22.05
CA GLU A 192 14.86 15.39 22.69
C GLU A 192 14.71 16.54 23.69
N LYS A 193 15.39 16.43 24.84
CA LYS A 193 15.48 17.48 25.86
C LYS A 193 16.93 17.95 25.95
N GLN A 194 17.16 19.26 25.93
CA GLN A 194 18.50 19.86 25.95
C GLN A 194 18.79 20.72 27.18
N VAL A 195 17.77 20.99 28.01
CA VAL A 195 17.90 21.84 29.20
C VAL A 195 17.30 21.19 30.45
N ASP A 196 17.73 21.69 31.61
CA ASP A 196 17.20 21.28 32.91
C ASP A 196 17.12 22.43 33.92
N VAL A 197 16.45 22.18 35.05
CA VAL A 197 16.30 23.13 36.16
C VAL A 197 17.64 23.72 36.58
N GLY A 198 17.67 25.03 36.80
CA GLY A 198 18.85 25.78 37.23
C GLY A 198 19.76 26.25 36.10
N GLN A 199 19.56 25.80 34.86
CA GLN A 199 20.34 26.29 33.72
C GLN A 199 19.88 27.68 33.27
N TYR A 200 20.82 28.47 32.74
CA TYR A 200 20.52 29.78 32.16
C TYR A 200 20.31 29.64 30.65
N VAL A 201 19.23 30.23 30.13
CA VAL A 201 18.86 30.20 28.72
C VAL A 201 18.71 31.61 28.16
N SER A 202 18.91 31.74 26.85
CA SER A 202 18.74 32.99 26.11
C SER A 202 17.92 32.73 24.82
N PRO A 203 17.34 33.79 24.22
CA PRO A 203 16.66 33.65 22.94
C PRO A 203 17.55 32.99 21.89
N GLY A 204 17.02 31.96 21.22
CA GLY A 204 17.75 31.16 20.23
C GLY A 204 18.33 29.85 20.78
N ASN A 205 18.44 29.66 22.11
CA ASN A 205 18.76 28.35 22.68
C ASN A 205 17.62 27.36 22.42
N ARG A 206 17.93 26.16 21.91
CA ARG A 206 16.92 25.09 21.79
C ARG A 206 16.77 24.40 23.15
N LEU A 207 15.53 24.34 23.67
CA LEU A 207 15.21 23.69 24.94
C LEU A 207 14.86 22.22 24.73
N ALA A 208 14.06 21.95 23.70
CA ALA A 208 13.63 20.62 23.31
C ALA A 208 13.25 20.57 21.84
N THR A 209 13.22 19.35 21.29
CA THR A 209 12.58 19.06 20.01
C THR A 209 11.27 18.35 20.30
N ILE A 210 10.17 18.88 19.79
CA ILE A 210 8.82 18.37 20.03
C ILE A 210 8.12 18.05 18.71
N TYR A 211 7.23 17.06 18.71
CA TYR A 211 6.45 16.70 17.52
C TYR A 211 5.00 16.39 17.87
N ALA A 212 4.11 16.64 16.91
CA ALA A 212 2.67 16.42 17.06
C ALA A 212 2.36 14.91 17.00
N ILE A 213 1.36 14.49 17.78
CA ILE A 213 0.92 13.09 17.88
C ILE A 213 -0.41 12.80 17.14
N ASP A 214 -1.00 13.82 16.53
CA ASP A 214 -2.29 13.73 15.84
C ASP A 214 -2.21 12.85 14.59
N PHE A 215 -1.16 13.04 13.79
CA PHE A 215 -0.93 12.30 12.57
C PHE A 215 0.55 11.98 12.39
N ALA A 216 0.82 10.77 11.90
CA ALA A 216 2.10 10.42 11.32
C ALA A 216 2.01 10.46 9.80
N GLU A 217 3.09 10.84 9.13
CA GLU A 217 3.18 10.85 7.67
C GLU A 217 4.25 9.87 7.22
N ILE A 218 4.09 9.32 6.02
CA ILE A 218 5.11 8.52 5.37
C ILE A 218 5.23 8.96 3.91
N ARG A 219 6.47 9.24 3.52
CA ARG A 219 6.83 9.60 2.14
C ARG A 219 7.10 8.33 1.35
N LEU A 220 6.27 8.06 0.36
CA LEU A 220 6.27 6.84 -0.43
C LEU A 220 6.71 7.17 -1.85
N PRO A 221 7.92 6.77 -2.27
CA PRO A 221 8.36 6.97 -3.64
C PRO A 221 7.58 6.06 -4.59
N LEU A 222 7.11 6.63 -5.70
CA LEU A 222 6.52 5.92 -6.83
C LEU A 222 7.34 6.20 -8.09
N SER A 223 7.58 5.15 -8.87
CA SER A 223 8.25 5.24 -10.17
C SER A 223 7.30 5.75 -11.26
N GLU A 224 7.86 6.27 -12.36
CA GLU A 224 7.08 6.73 -13.52
C GLU A 224 6.11 5.66 -14.05
N ALA A 225 6.55 4.39 -14.12
CA ALA A 225 5.71 3.27 -14.55
C ALA A 225 4.51 3.03 -13.61
N GLN A 226 4.69 3.27 -12.30
CA GLN A 226 3.64 3.10 -11.29
C GLN A 226 2.60 4.22 -11.32
N LEU A 227 3.00 5.44 -11.69
CA LEU A 227 2.12 6.60 -11.76
C LEU A 227 0.99 6.44 -12.78
N GLY A 228 1.23 5.69 -13.87
CA GLY A 228 0.19 5.39 -14.85
C GLY A 228 -0.95 4.49 -14.33
N PHE A 229 -0.79 3.90 -13.15
CA PHE A 229 -1.74 2.95 -12.56
C PHE A 229 -2.37 3.46 -11.26
N ILE A 230 -2.25 4.74 -10.95
CA ILE A 230 -2.86 5.34 -9.75
C ILE A 230 -3.37 6.74 -10.01
N ASP A 231 -4.62 6.97 -9.62
CA ASP A 231 -5.17 8.32 -9.50
C ASP A 231 -4.64 8.96 -8.21
N LEU A 232 -3.86 10.03 -8.35
CA LEU A 232 -3.26 10.75 -7.22
C LEU A 232 -4.11 11.92 -6.77
N PRO A 233 -4.15 12.22 -5.46
CA PRO A 233 -4.76 13.44 -4.94
C PRO A 233 -3.86 14.63 -5.30
N GLU A 234 -3.96 15.09 -6.55
CA GLU A 234 -3.29 16.28 -7.04
C GLU A 234 -4.08 17.53 -6.62
N SER A 235 -3.38 18.48 -6.00
CA SER A 235 -3.94 19.78 -5.70
C SER A 235 -3.60 20.75 -6.83
N TYR A 236 -4.57 21.05 -7.67
CA TYR A 236 -4.46 22.13 -8.65
C TYR A 236 -4.66 23.47 -7.96
N ARG A 237 -3.96 24.51 -8.42
CA ARG A 237 -4.07 25.86 -7.85
C ARG A 237 -5.52 26.38 -7.82
N ASP A 238 -6.32 25.97 -8.79
CA ASP A 238 -7.67 26.48 -9.04
C ASP A 238 -8.79 25.48 -8.68
N SER A 239 -8.48 24.32 -8.09
CA SER A 239 -9.51 23.36 -7.65
C SER A 239 -9.16 22.72 -6.30
N GLU A 240 -10.14 22.62 -5.42
CA GLU A 240 -10.04 21.75 -4.24
C GLU A 240 -9.91 20.29 -4.68
N THR A 241 -8.99 19.55 -4.04
CA THR A 241 -8.78 18.13 -4.29
C THR A 241 -10.08 17.37 -3.98
N ASP A 242 -10.59 16.56 -4.92
CA ASP A 242 -11.78 15.72 -4.66
C ASP A 242 -11.46 14.71 -3.53
N PRO A 243 -12.16 14.76 -2.38
CA PRO A 243 -11.93 13.84 -1.26
C PRO A 243 -12.08 12.35 -1.63
N LYS A 244 -12.76 12.04 -2.74
CA LYS A 244 -12.93 10.67 -3.25
C LYS A 244 -11.64 10.03 -3.76
N ILE A 245 -10.59 10.82 -4.00
CA ILE A 245 -9.28 10.35 -4.48
C ILE A 245 -8.40 9.88 -3.32
N ASN A 246 -8.80 10.14 -2.07
CA ASN A 246 -8.04 9.70 -0.89
C ASN A 246 -8.17 8.18 -0.69
N LYS A 247 -7.29 7.43 -1.36
CA LYS A 247 -7.24 5.97 -1.29
C LYS A 247 -6.70 5.52 0.07
N ASP A 248 -7.30 4.46 0.62
CA ASP A 248 -6.82 3.83 1.85
C ASP A 248 -5.54 3.02 1.56
N VAL A 249 -4.48 3.31 2.31
CA VAL A 249 -3.16 2.69 2.19
C VAL A 249 -2.94 1.76 3.37
N ARG A 250 -2.61 0.49 3.09
CA ARG A 250 -2.25 -0.47 4.14
C ARG A 250 -0.75 -0.45 4.37
N LEU A 251 -0.34 -0.08 5.57
CA LEU A 251 1.05 0.04 5.99
C LEU A 251 1.41 -1.13 6.89
N ARG A 252 2.46 -1.86 6.54
CA ARG A 252 2.99 -2.96 7.34
C ARG A 252 4.29 -2.53 7.99
N VAL A 253 4.35 -2.62 9.32
CA VAL A 253 5.57 -2.34 10.10
C VAL A 253 5.97 -3.58 10.86
N LYS A 254 7.25 -3.93 10.77
CA LYS A 254 7.84 -5.01 11.56
C LYS A 254 8.31 -4.44 12.89
N MET A 255 7.78 -4.96 14.00
CA MET A 255 8.22 -4.59 15.35
C MET A 255 8.63 -5.88 16.09
N GLY A 256 9.94 -6.08 16.26
CA GLY A 256 10.47 -7.37 16.71
C GLY A 256 10.22 -8.45 15.65
N ASP A 257 9.66 -9.59 16.07
CA ASP A 257 9.30 -10.70 15.17
C ASP A 257 7.85 -10.64 14.66
N GLN A 258 7.06 -9.69 15.15
CA GLN A 258 5.67 -9.53 14.73
C GLN A 258 5.54 -8.44 13.66
N GLN A 259 4.67 -8.69 12.69
CA GLN A 259 4.23 -7.70 11.72
C GLN A 259 2.88 -7.17 12.18
N HIS A 260 2.75 -5.85 12.16
CA HIS A 260 1.50 -5.18 12.46
C HIS A 260 1.11 -4.32 11.25
N ASP A 261 -0.19 -4.20 11.02
CA ASP A 261 -0.74 -3.42 9.92
C ASP A 261 -1.39 -2.14 10.48
N TRP A 262 -1.20 -1.02 9.77
CA TRP A 262 -1.81 0.28 9.97
C TRP A 262 -2.61 0.66 8.73
N SER A 263 -3.73 1.35 8.94
CA SER A 263 -4.44 2.01 7.85
C SER A 263 -4.04 3.48 7.82
N GLY A 264 -3.64 3.96 6.65
CA GLY A 264 -3.42 5.37 6.37
C GLY A 264 -4.24 5.82 5.17
N LYS A 265 -4.26 7.11 4.91
CA LYS A 265 -4.90 7.68 3.71
C LYS A 265 -3.87 8.40 2.87
N LEU A 266 -3.93 8.21 1.56
CA LEU A 266 -3.13 9.03 0.65
C LEU A 266 -3.73 10.43 0.61
N VAL A 267 -2.98 11.43 1.08
CA VAL A 267 -3.51 12.81 1.28
C VAL A 267 -2.95 13.82 0.28
N ARG A 268 -1.76 13.58 -0.28
CA ARG A 268 -1.15 14.46 -1.27
C ARG A 268 -0.07 13.74 -2.08
N ALA A 269 0.17 14.25 -3.29
CA ALA A 269 1.41 14.01 -4.03
C ALA A 269 2.33 15.24 -3.91
N GLU A 270 3.64 15.05 -3.80
CA GLU A 270 4.60 16.15 -3.89
C GLU A 270 4.63 16.70 -5.32
N GLY A 271 4.72 18.03 -5.47
CA GLY A 271 4.61 18.69 -6.78
C GLY A 271 5.86 18.62 -7.66
N ALA A 272 6.87 17.85 -7.26
CA ALA A 272 8.12 17.72 -8.00
C ALA A 272 8.67 16.30 -7.91
N PHE A 273 9.21 15.82 -9.02
CA PHE A 273 10.03 14.62 -9.05
C PHE A 273 11.38 14.91 -8.40
N ASP A 274 11.89 13.93 -7.65
CA ASP A 274 13.27 14.00 -7.19
C ASP A 274 14.22 13.86 -8.39
N GLN A 275 15.10 14.84 -8.57
CA GLN A 275 15.97 14.92 -9.75
C GLN A 275 16.95 13.75 -9.84
N ARG A 276 17.27 13.12 -8.71
CA ARG A 276 18.25 12.03 -8.66
C ARG A 276 17.60 10.68 -8.92
N SER A 277 16.45 10.40 -8.31
CA SER A 277 15.76 9.11 -8.46
C SER A 277 14.70 9.09 -9.57
N ARG A 278 14.28 10.26 -10.09
CA ARG A 278 13.11 10.43 -10.97
C ARG A 278 11.85 9.77 -10.41
N GLN A 279 11.71 9.76 -9.09
CA GLN A 279 10.52 9.26 -8.40
C GLN A 279 9.65 10.44 -7.97
N LEU A 280 8.35 10.23 -8.01
CA LEU A 280 7.37 11.12 -7.39
C LEU A 280 7.10 10.61 -5.97
N TYR A 281 7.17 11.49 -4.99
CA TYR A 281 6.81 11.12 -3.62
C TYR A 281 5.34 11.40 -3.39
N VAL A 282 4.63 10.38 -2.93
CA VAL A 282 3.25 10.52 -2.44
C VAL A 282 3.26 10.37 -0.94
N VAL A 283 2.39 11.10 -0.25
CA VAL A 283 2.37 11.14 1.21
C VAL A 283 1.09 10.49 1.72
N ALA A 284 1.28 9.43 2.49
CA ALA A 284 0.20 8.80 3.23
C ALA A 284 0.22 9.28 4.68
N GLN A 285 -0.95 9.55 5.22
CA GLN A 285 -1.15 10.03 6.58
C GLN A 285 -1.85 8.96 7.41
N ILE A 286 -1.28 8.66 8.57
CA ILE A 286 -1.80 7.70 9.55
C ILE A 286 -2.45 8.49 10.68
N PRO A 287 -3.76 8.37 10.89
CA PRO A 287 -4.43 8.99 12.02
C PRO A 287 -4.08 8.28 13.33
N ASP A 288 -3.98 9.04 14.41
CA ASP A 288 -3.77 8.55 15.78
C ASP A 288 -2.71 7.43 15.90
N PRO A 289 -1.45 7.72 15.54
CA PRO A 289 -0.36 6.73 15.58
C PRO A 289 -0.07 6.17 16.98
N TYR A 290 -0.50 6.87 18.04
CA TYR A 290 -0.22 6.52 19.43
C TYR A 290 -1.45 6.01 20.20
N GLY A 291 -2.63 5.98 19.57
CA GLY A 291 -3.87 5.54 20.18
C GLY A 291 -3.84 4.07 20.60
N SER A 292 -4.36 3.80 21.80
CA SER A 292 -4.55 2.42 22.28
C SER A 292 -5.58 1.72 21.41
N THR A 293 -5.15 0.69 20.68
CA THR A 293 -6.05 -0.14 19.87
C THR A 293 -6.56 -1.31 20.70
N ALA A 294 -7.81 -1.72 20.51
CA ALA A 294 -8.40 -2.88 21.21
C ALA A 294 -7.59 -4.17 21.01
N ASP A 295 -6.89 -4.28 19.87
CA ASP A 295 -6.06 -5.42 19.49
C ASP A 295 -4.70 -5.47 20.20
N GLY A 296 -4.43 -4.54 21.13
CA GLY A 296 -3.16 -4.49 21.89
C GLY A 296 -1.94 -4.14 21.03
N ARG A 297 -2.16 -3.56 19.84
CA ARG A 297 -1.09 -3.17 18.92
C ARG A 297 -0.19 -2.10 19.57
N PRO A 298 1.15 -2.23 19.47
CA PRO A 298 2.06 -1.19 19.94
C PRO A 298 1.89 0.13 19.18
N PRO A 299 2.18 1.29 19.81
CA PRO A 299 2.10 2.58 19.16
C PRO A 299 3.14 2.70 18.04
N LEU A 300 2.76 3.38 16.96
CA LEU A 300 3.61 3.67 15.82
C LEU A 300 4.66 4.71 16.20
N LYS A 301 5.92 4.29 16.24
CA LYS A 301 7.02 5.19 16.55
C LYS A 301 7.48 5.90 15.27
N VAL A 302 7.56 7.22 15.33
CA VAL A 302 8.29 8.02 14.34
C VAL A 302 9.72 7.47 14.20
N GLY A 303 10.23 7.41 12.98
CA GLY A 303 11.48 6.76 12.60
C GLY A 303 11.36 5.27 12.25
N SER A 304 10.19 4.65 12.42
CA SER A 304 9.97 3.26 11.99
C SER A 304 9.90 3.17 10.47
N PHE A 305 10.39 2.06 9.91
CA PHE A 305 10.28 1.76 8.50
C PHE A 305 9.00 0.98 8.21
N ALA A 306 8.22 1.42 7.22
CA ALA A 306 6.97 0.76 6.83
C ALA A 306 6.96 0.42 5.34
N ILE A 307 6.31 -0.70 5.02
CA ILE A 307 5.98 -1.09 3.65
C ILE A 307 4.53 -0.72 3.40
N ALA A 308 4.26 0.11 2.40
CA ALA A 308 2.93 0.53 2.00
C ALA A 308 2.42 -0.30 0.83
N HIS A 309 1.18 -0.75 0.93
CA HIS A 309 0.40 -1.32 -0.15
C HIS A 309 -0.69 -0.30 -0.51
N ILE A 310 -0.50 0.37 -1.64
CA ILE A 310 -1.39 1.42 -2.12
C ILE A 310 -2.28 0.82 -3.22
N PRO A 311 -3.61 0.85 -3.10
CA PRO A 311 -4.49 0.35 -4.15
C PRO A 311 -4.39 1.27 -5.38
N GLY A 312 -4.04 0.70 -6.52
CA GLY A 312 -3.98 1.36 -7.82
C GLY A 312 -5.34 1.41 -8.51
N ASN A 313 -5.32 1.34 -9.84
CA ASN A 313 -6.51 1.33 -10.68
C ASN A 313 -6.98 -0.12 -10.92
N LEU A 314 -8.29 -0.29 -11.13
CA LEU A 314 -8.87 -1.58 -11.46
C LEU A 314 -8.71 -1.84 -12.96
N LEU A 315 -7.98 -2.89 -13.32
CA LEU A 315 -7.91 -3.38 -14.69
C LEU A 315 -9.08 -4.33 -14.93
N ARG A 316 -9.89 -4.04 -15.95
CA ARG A 316 -11.05 -4.87 -16.32
C ARG A 316 -10.72 -5.73 -17.51
N ASP A 317 -11.36 -6.90 -17.57
CA ASP A 317 -11.24 -7.82 -18.71
C ASP A 317 -9.78 -8.19 -19.03
N VAL A 318 -8.99 -8.57 -18.02
CA VAL A 318 -7.58 -8.93 -18.18
C VAL A 318 -7.30 -10.39 -17.82
N PHE A 319 -6.18 -10.92 -18.32
CA PHE A 319 -5.68 -12.25 -17.96
C PHE A 319 -4.61 -12.14 -16.88
N VAL A 320 -4.83 -12.80 -15.75
CA VAL A 320 -3.85 -12.86 -14.65
C VAL A 320 -3.16 -14.21 -14.69
N ILE A 321 -1.83 -14.18 -14.80
CA ILE A 321 -1.00 -15.35 -14.99
C ILE A 321 0.10 -15.38 -13.94
N PRO A 322 0.41 -16.51 -13.30
CA PRO A 322 1.54 -16.60 -12.40
C PRO A 322 2.84 -16.17 -13.09
N ARG A 323 3.57 -15.23 -12.50
CA ARG A 323 4.78 -14.61 -13.07
C ARG A 323 5.84 -15.63 -13.45
N ARG A 324 5.92 -16.74 -12.70
CA ARG A 324 6.82 -17.87 -12.98
C ARG A 324 6.63 -18.53 -14.35
N LEU A 325 5.51 -18.28 -15.04
CA LEU A 325 5.21 -18.84 -16.35
C LEU A 325 5.71 -17.96 -17.51
N LEU A 326 6.08 -16.71 -17.23
CA LEU A 326 6.70 -15.82 -18.21
C LEU A 326 8.16 -16.24 -18.41
N ARG A 327 8.51 -16.57 -19.66
CA ARG A 327 9.88 -16.95 -20.04
C ARG A 327 10.55 -15.84 -20.83
N GLU A 328 11.84 -15.65 -20.55
CA GLU A 328 12.68 -14.64 -21.21
C GLU A 328 12.01 -13.25 -21.27
N SER A 329 11.22 -12.94 -20.24
CA SER A 329 10.43 -11.71 -20.09
C SER A 329 9.52 -11.35 -21.27
N SER A 330 9.19 -12.28 -22.16
CA SER A 330 8.56 -11.94 -23.45
C SER A 330 7.54 -12.95 -23.98
N TYR A 331 7.50 -14.19 -23.48
CA TYR A 331 6.51 -15.16 -23.96
C TYR A 331 6.02 -16.12 -22.87
N VAL A 332 4.81 -16.62 -23.08
CA VAL A 332 4.19 -17.72 -22.31
C VAL A 332 4.00 -18.93 -23.22
N ILE A 333 3.77 -20.09 -22.61
CA ILE A 333 3.55 -21.34 -23.32
C ILE A 333 2.07 -21.71 -23.21
N LEU A 334 1.41 -21.78 -24.36
CA LEU A 334 0.04 -22.24 -24.51
C LEU A 334 0.02 -23.67 -25.06
N ILE A 335 -1.12 -24.34 -24.93
CA ILE A 335 -1.39 -25.65 -25.51
C ILE A 335 -2.54 -25.51 -26.50
N ASP A 336 -2.25 -25.81 -27.76
CA ASP A 336 -3.24 -25.77 -28.84
C ASP A 336 -4.26 -26.92 -28.74
N GLY A 337 -5.24 -26.96 -29.64
CA GLY A 337 -6.27 -28.00 -29.69
C GLY A 337 -5.76 -29.41 -30.04
N GLU A 338 -4.51 -29.55 -30.48
CA GLU A 338 -3.85 -30.83 -30.80
C GLU A 338 -2.92 -31.31 -29.67
N ASP A 339 -3.02 -30.69 -28.49
CA ASP A 339 -2.17 -30.94 -27.33
C ASP A 339 -0.67 -30.71 -27.62
N ARG A 340 -0.35 -29.64 -28.35
CA ARG A 340 1.02 -29.20 -28.64
C ARG A 340 1.35 -27.88 -27.97
N LEU A 341 2.61 -27.73 -27.56
CA LEU A 341 3.13 -26.48 -27.00
C LEU A 341 3.27 -25.40 -28.08
N VAL A 342 2.70 -24.23 -27.83
CA VAL A 342 2.82 -23.03 -28.68
C VAL A 342 3.37 -21.90 -27.84
N ARG A 343 4.46 -21.28 -28.32
CA ARG A 343 5.00 -20.06 -27.69
C ARG A 343 4.18 -18.86 -28.16
N ARG A 344 3.68 -18.07 -27.22
CA ARG A 344 2.97 -16.82 -27.50
C ARG A 344 3.70 -15.66 -26.84
N HIS A 345 4.11 -14.70 -27.65
CA HIS A 345 4.65 -13.45 -27.13
C HIS A 345 3.55 -12.64 -26.45
N VAL A 346 3.86 -12.11 -25.27
CA VAL A 346 2.95 -11.29 -24.46
C VAL A 346 3.70 -10.08 -23.94
N SER A 347 3.03 -8.93 -23.89
CA SER A 347 3.55 -7.72 -23.27
C SER A 347 2.76 -7.46 -21.98
N PRO A 348 3.31 -7.76 -20.79
CA PRO A 348 2.59 -7.53 -19.54
C PRO A 348 2.24 -6.05 -19.37
N ILE A 349 0.97 -5.76 -19.10
CA ILE A 349 0.49 -4.43 -18.73
C ILE A 349 0.99 -4.11 -17.32
N TRP A 350 0.91 -5.10 -16.42
CA TRP A 350 1.35 -5.00 -15.04
C TRP A 350 2.06 -6.29 -14.60
N ALA A 351 2.98 -6.19 -13.64
CA ALA A 351 3.64 -7.34 -13.03
C ALA A 351 3.90 -7.06 -11.55
N ASP A 352 3.39 -7.94 -10.69
CA ASP A 352 3.69 -7.94 -9.25
C ASP A 352 4.71 -9.06 -8.91
N GLU A 353 4.93 -9.37 -7.63
CA GLU A 353 5.87 -10.43 -7.21
C GLU A 353 5.42 -11.85 -7.63
N GLU A 354 4.13 -12.11 -7.71
CA GLU A 354 3.53 -13.45 -7.91
C GLU A 354 2.90 -13.64 -9.30
N ASN A 355 2.37 -12.58 -9.89
CA ASN A 355 1.50 -12.56 -11.07
C ASN A 355 1.93 -11.50 -12.10
N ILE A 356 1.56 -11.75 -13.35
CA ILE A 356 1.58 -10.81 -14.46
C ILE A 356 0.15 -10.62 -14.97
N VAL A 357 -0.14 -9.42 -15.44
CA VAL A 357 -1.43 -9.07 -16.04
C VAL A 357 -1.20 -8.78 -17.51
N VAL A 358 -1.92 -9.50 -18.36
CA VAL A 358 -1.83 -9.44 -19.82
C VAL A 358 -3.18 -9.01 -20.40
N GLY A 359 -3.15 -8.26 -21.50
CA GLY A 359 -4.35 -7.80 -22.19
C GLY A 359 -4.73 -8.71 -23.35
N ASP A 360 -4.99 -8.10 -24.51
CA ASP A 360 -5.63 -8.72 -25.67
C ASP A 360 -4.74 -9.73 -26.44
N GLU A 361 -3.50 -9.97 -26.01
CA GLU A 361 -2.60 -10.92 -26.68
C GLU A 361 -3.02 -12.40 -26.50
N LEU A 362 -3.90 -12.66 -25.53
CA LEU A 362 -4.43 -13.97 -25.17
C LEU A 362 -5.94 -14.02 -25.43
N LYS A 363 -6.47 -15.23 -25.61
CA LYS A 363 -7.91 -15.43 -25.85
C LYS A 363 -8.57 -16.22 -24.73
N PRO A 364 -9.82 -15.90 -24.38
CA PRO A 364 -10.58 -16.69 -23.41
C PRO A 364 -10.70 -18.15 -23.86
N GLY A 365 -10.46 -19.08 -22.94
CA GLY A 365 -10.52 -20.53 -23.18
C GLY A 365 -9.24 -21.14 -23.78
N GLU A 366 -8.20 -20.35 -24.05
CA GLU A 366 -6.87 -20.91 -24.37
C GLU A 366 -6.30 -21.64 -23.14
N ARG A 367 -5.55 -22.73 -23.38
CA ARG A 367 -4.96 -23.56 -22.32
C ARG A 367 -3.54 -23.10 -22.03
N LEU A 368 -3.30 -22.58 -20.84
CA LEU A 368 -1.99 -22.14 -20.36
C LEU A 368 -1.23 -23.31 -19.70
N CYS A 369 0.03 -23.51 -20.08
CA CYS A 369 0.89 -24.53 -19.47
C CYS A 369 1.46 -24.05 -18.13
N LEU A 370 1.04 -24.67 -17.02
CA LEU A 370 1.49 -24.34 -15.66
C LEU A 370 2.83 -24.99 -15.29
N THR A 371 3.18 -26.09 -15.98
CA THR A 371 4.39 -26.86 -15.68
C THR A 371 5.60 -26.32 -16.45
N PRO A 372 6.73 -26.03 -15.78
CA PRO A 372 7.94 -25.58 -16.45
C PRO A 372 8.63 -26.74 -17.20
N VAL A 373 8.31 -26.91 -18.47
CA VAL A 373 9.02 -27.87 -19.36
C VAL A 373 10.42 -27.32 -19.69
N LYS A 374 11.49 -28.03 -19.30
CA LYS A 374 12.89 -27.59 -19.47
C LYS A 374 13.30 -27.38 -20.94
N TYR A 375 12.81 -28.23 -21.84
CA TYR A 375 13.11 -28.18 -23.29
C TYR A 375 11.84 -27.98 -24.12
N ALA A 376 11.02 -27.00 -23.75
CA ALA A 376 9.80 -26.69 -24.49
C ALA A 376 10.14 -26.20 -25.90
N THR A 377 9.88 -27.01 -26.92
CA THR A 377 10.00 -26.59 -28.32
C THR A 377 8.59 -26.36 -28.88
N SER A 378 8.40 -25.34 -29.71
CA SER A 378 7.09 -25.13 -30.34
C SER A 378 6.71 -26.34 -31.18
N GLY A 379 5.48 -26.82 -31.07
CA GLY A 379 4.98 -28.02 -31.74
C GLY A 379 5.25 -29.34 -31.02
N MET A 380 5.91 -29.32 -29.84
CA MET A 380 6.10 -30.51 -29.00
C MET A 380 4.76 -30.99 -28.43
N LYS A 381 4.45 -32.27 -28.63
CA LYS A 381 3.24 -32.90 -28.11
C LYS A 381 3.38 -33.19 -26.61
N VAL A 382 2.33 -32.90 -25.85
CA VAL A 382 2.29 -33.06 -24.39
C VAL A 382 1.10 -33.90 -23.98
N ARG A 383 1.20 -34.52 -22.80
CA ARG A 383 0.07 -35.17 -22.15
C ARG A 383 -0.52 -34.21 -21.11
N ILE A 384 -1.79 -33.88 -21.26
CA ILE A 384 -2.47 -32.97 -20.35
C ILE A 384 -2.88 -33.73 -19.10
N LYS A 385 -2.43 -33.23 -17.95
CA LYS A 385 -2.97 -33.56 -16.64
C LYS A 385 -3.89 -32.42 -16.24
N LEU A 386 -5.18 -32.70 -16.05
CA LEU A 386 -6.10 -31.70 -15.49
C LEU A 386 -5.59 -31.28 -14.12
N GLY A 387 -5.44 -29.96 -13.91
CA GLY A 387 -4.99 -29.41 -12.63
C GLY A 387 -6.00 -29.70 -11.51
N ALA A 388 -5.53 -29.71 -10.26
CA ALA A 388 -6.36 -30.04 -9.10
C ALA A 388 -7.63 -29.19 -8.99
N ALA A 389 -7.57 -27.89 -9.32
CA ALA A 389 -8.71 -26.98 -9.29
C ALA A 389 -9.77 -27.29 -10.37
N GLU A 390 -9.35 -27.65 -11.58
CA GLU A 390 -10.28 -28.08 -12.65
C GLU A 390 -10.89 -29.46 -12.36
N ALA A 391 -10.15 -30.34 -11.67
CA ALA A 391 -10.65 -31.64 -11.22
C ALA A 391 -11.73 -31.50 -10.12
N GLU A 392 -11.56 -30.56 -9.19
CA GLU A 392 -12.57 -30.23 -8.18
C GLU A 392 -13.82 -29.59 -8.80
N ALA A 393 -13.64 -28.58 -9.67
CA ALA A 393 -14.77 -27.93 -10.36
C ALA A 393 -15.56 -28.91 -11.25
N LYS A 394 -14.88 -29.85 -11.91
CA LYS A 394 -15.53 -30.94 -12.65
C LYS A 394 -16.28 -31.89 -11.72
N ALA A 395 -15.67 -32.31 -10.61
CA ALA A 395 -16.33 -33.18 -9.64
C ALA A 395 -17.58 -32.53 -9.01
N GLU A 396 -17.58 -31.21 -8.81
CA GLU A 396 -18.74 -30.47 -8.31
C GLU A 396 -19.87 -30.40 -9.33
N ARG A 397 -19.56 -30.19 -10.61
CA ARG A 397 -20.54 -30.26 -11.72
C ARG A 397 -21.12 -31.67 -11.88
N ASP A 398 -20.27 -32.69 -11.84
CA ASP A 398 -20.67 -34.09 -11.95
C ASP A 398 -21.56 -34.53 -10.77
N TYR A 399 -21.24 -34.06 -9.55
CA TYR A 399 -22.06 -34.26 -8.36
C TYR A 399 -23.43 -33.57 -8.46
N ALA A 400 -23.48 -32.33 -8.95
CA ALA A 400 -24.76 -31.62 -9.15
C ALA A 400 -25.67 -32.32 -10.17
N ASN A 401 -25.09 -32.87 -11.24
CA ASN A 401 -25.83 -33.66 -12.22
C ASN A 401 -26.31 -35.00 -11.65
N PHE A 402 -25.50 -35.66 -10.82
CA PHE A 402 -25.90 -36.87 -10.11
C PHE A 402 -27.09 -36.63 -9.17
N ILE A 403 -27.09 -35.55 -8.39
CA ILE A 403 -28.22 -35.23 -7.50
C ILE A 403 -29.51 -35.01 -8.30
N LYS A 404 -29.45 -34.26 -9.41
CA LYS A 404 -30.61 -34.09 -10.31
C LYS A 404 -31.12 -35.41 -10.88
N LEU A 405 -30.23 -36.34 -11.22
CA LEU A 405 -30.60 -37.66 -11.70
C LEU A 405 -31.35 -38.45 -10.62
N VAL A 406 -30.83 -38.45 -9.39
CA VAL A 406 -31.43 -39.20 -8.28
C VAL A 406 -32.76 -38.58 -7.82
N GLU A 407 -32.90 -37.26 -7.87
CA GLU A 407 -34.16 -36.57 -7.58
C GLU A 407 -35.24 -36.79 -8.65
N GLY A 408 -34.83 -37.04 -9.90
CA GLY A 408 -35.73 -37.32 -11.01
C GLY A 408 -36.17 -38.79 -11.14
N LEU A 409 -35.65 -39.69 -10.31
CA LEU A 409 -36.07 -41.10 -10.28
C LEU A 409 -37.36 -41.28 -9.45
N PRO A 410 -38.25 -42.23 -9.83
CA PRO A 410 -39.41 -42.59 -9.03
C PRO A 410 -39.01 -43.02 -7.61
N GLN A 411 -39.76 -42.58 -6.59
CA GLN A 411 -39.44 -42.83 -5.17
C GLN A 411 -39.70 -44.28 -4.72
N ASP A 412 -40.36 -45.09 -5.56
CA ASP A 412 -40.81 -46.46 -5.35
C ASP A 412 -39.94 -47.52 -6.06
N LEU A 413 -38.74 -47.12 -6.47
CA LEU A 413 -37.81 -47.97 -7.22
C LEU A 413 -37.03 -48.92 -6.30
N ASP A 414 -37.05 -50.23 -6.60
CA ASP A 414 -36.30 -51.25 -5.86
C ASP A 414 -34.84 -51.31 -6.35
N LEU A 415 -34.04 -50.37 -5.86
CA LEU A 415 -32.61 -50.27 -6.22
C LEU A 415 -31.80 -51.40 -5.55
N PRO A 416 -30.79 -51.95 -6.24
CA PRO A 416 -29.84 -52.86 -5.61
C PRO A 416 -29.22 -52.24 -4.36
N ILE A 417 -29.16 -53.00 -3.26
CA ILE A 417 -28.69 -52.54 -1.93
C ILE A 417 -27.33 -51.81 -1.99
N HIS A 418 -26.42 -52.24 -2.87
CA HIS A 418 -25.11 -51.60 -3.02
C HIS A 418 -25.19 -50.18 -3.61
N LEU A 419 -26.08 -49.95 -4.59
CA LEU A 419 -26.33 -48.63 -5.18
C LEU A 419 -27.03 -47.72 -4.17
N GLU A 420 -27.98 -48.25 -3.40
CA GLU A 420 -28.70 -47.47 -2.39
C GLU A 420 -27.77 -46.94 -1.28
N ILE A 421 -26.85 -47.78 -0.80
CA ILE A 421 -25.82 -47.41 0.19
C ILE A 421 -24.91 -46.31 -0.38
N GLN A 422 -24.46 -46.45 -1.63
CA GLN A 422 -23.57 -45.49 -2.27
C GLN A 422 -24.25 -44.15 -2.58
N ILE A 423 -25.51 -44.17 -3.04
CA ILE A 423 -26.33 -42.97 -3.26
C ILE A 423 -26.52 -42.23 -1.92
N LYS A 424 -26.82 -42.94 -0.83
CA LYS A 424 -27.01 -42.35 0.50
C LYS A 424 -25.71 -41.74 1.05
N ALA A 425 -24.56 -42.39 0.81
CA ALA A 425 -23.25 -41.88 1.20
C ALA A 425 -22.87 -40.60 0.43
N LEU A 426 -23.13 -40.56 -0.88
CA LEU A 426 -22.89 -39.38 -1.71
C LEU A 426 -23.84 -38.22 -1.36
N LYS A 427 -25.14 -38.47 -1.12
CA LYS A 427 -26.10 -37.45 -0.63
C LYS A 427 -25.68 -36.82 0.70
N ALA A 428 -24.96 -37.57 1.55
CA ALA A 428 -24.39 -37.07 2.80
C ALA A 428 -23.09 -36.26 2.61
N GLY A 429 -22.67 -36.00 1.37
CA GLY A 429 -21.54 -35.15 1.01
C GLY A 429 -20.16 -35.83 1.02
N LYS A 430 -20.10 -37.17 1.14
CA LYS A 430 -18.82 -37.91 1.12
C LYS A 430 -18.39 -38.24 -0.31
N ASP A 431 -17.11 -37.99 -0.62
CA ASP A 431 -16.41 -38.39 -1.86
C ASP A 431 -17.09 -37.97 -3.18
N LYS A 432 -17.26 -36.66 -3.39
CA LYS A 432 -17.83 -36.05 -4.63
C LYS A 432 -17.19 -36.57 -5.93
N HIS A 433 -15.93 -37.02 -5.90
CA HIS A 433 -15.22 -37.56 -7.07
C HIS A 433 -15.79 -38.89 -7.59
N GLN A 434 -16.55 -39.64 -6.77
CA GLN A 434 -17.19 -40.91 -7.19
C GLN A 434 -18.54 -40.71 -7.91
N SER A 435 -19.07 -39.48 -7.92
CA SER A 435 -20.38 -39.14 -8.51
C SER A 435 -20.50 -39.53 -9.98
N SER A 436 -19.46 -39.30 -10.80
CA SER A 436 -19.46 -39.65 -12.23
C SER A 436 -19.55 -41.16 -12.46
N ALA A 437 -18.82 -41.97 -11.68
CA ALA A 437 -18.83 -43.43 -11.79
C ALA A 437 -20.20 -44.01 -11.41
N LEU A 438 -20.79 -43.52 -10.31
CA LEU A 438 -22.12 -43.96 -9.86
C LEU A 438 -23.23 -43.54 -10.81
N THR A 439 -23.13 -42.34 -11.41
CA THR A 439 -24.08 -41.87 -12.43
C THR A 439 -24.10 -42.85 -13.62
N ALA A 440 -22.93 -43.30 -14.08
CA ALA A 440 -22.84 -44.23 -15.20
C ALA A 440 -23.39 -45.63 -14.84
N GLU A 441 -23.19 -46.09 -13.60
CA GLU A 441 -23.72 -47.36 -13.12
C GLU A 441 -25.24 -47.33 -12.94
N LEU A 442 -25.77 -46.24 -12.39
CA LEU A 442 -27.20 -46.01 -12.22
C LEU A 442 -27.93 -45.91 -13.56
N ILE A 443 -27.36 -45.20 -14.54
CA ILE A 443 -27.90 -45.13 -15.91
C ILE A 443 -27.88 -46.52 -16.57
N ARG A 444 -26.79 -47.29 -16.38
CA ARG A 444 -26.68 -48.64 -16.94
C ARG A 444 -27.72 -49.58 -16.34
N TRP A 445 -27.93 -49.53 -15.03
CA TRP A 445 -28.96 -50.31 -14.35
C TRP A 445 -30.37 -49.88 -14.77
N ALA A 446 -30.65 -48.57 -14.85
CA ALA A 446 -31.95 -48.05 -15.28
C ALA A 446 -32.30 -48.49 -16.72
N ARG A 447 -31.33 -48.50 -17.63
CA ARG A 447 -31.51 -49.02 -19.00
C ARG A 447 -31.75 -50.53 -19.06
N GLN A 448 -31.17 -51.30 -18.15
CA GLN A 448 -31.40 -52.75 -18.09
C GLN A 448 -32.80 -53.11 -17.58
N ASN A 449 -33.48 -52.19 -16.90
CA ASN A 449 -34.79 -52.39 -16.30
C ASN A 449 -35.91 -51.54 -16.95
N ASP A 450 -35.66 -51.00 -18.15
CA ASP A 450 -36.61 -50.16 -18.93
C ASP A 450 -37.19 -48.97 -18.15
N ILE A 451 -36.38 -48.33 -17.31
CA ILE A 451 -36.79 -47.18 -16.50
C ILE A 451 -36.50 -45.88 -17.29
N GLU A 452 -37.51 -45.03 -17.45
CA GLU A 452 -37.34 -43.73 -18.12
C GLU A 452 -36.44 -42.80 -17.29
N ILE A 453 -35.31 -42.42 -17.87
CA ILE A 453 -34.36 -41.47 -17.29
C ILE A 453 -34.71 -40.05 -17.77
N PRO A 454 -34.69 -39.02 -16.91
CA PRO A 454 -34.90 -37.63 -17.32
C PRO A 454 -33.99 -37.23 -18.51
N LYS A 455 -34.61 -36.72 -19.59
CA LYS A 455 -33.89 -36.30 -20.81
C LYS A 455 -32.90 -35.17 -20.49
N GLY A 456 -31.63 -35.38 -20.84
CA GLY A 456 -30.54 -34.40 -20.64
C GLY A 456 -29.33 -34.93 -19.86
N ILE A 457 -29.42 -36.13 -19.26
CA ILE A 457 -28.36 -36.71 -18.41
C ILE A 457 -27.68 -37.93 -19.07
N GLU A 458 -28.18 -38.40 -20.22
CA GLU A 458 -27.80 -39.67 -20.84
C GLU A 458 -26.42 -39.72 -21.51
N ARG A 459 -25.66 -38.61 -21.57
CA ARG A 459 -24.31 -38.60 -22.11
C ARG A 459 -23.39 -37.76 -21.25
N GLY A 460 -22.33 -38.37 -20.73
CA GLY A 460 -21.10 -37.70 -20.32
C GLY A 460 -20.32 -37.16 -21.53
N GLU A 461 -21.01 -36.42 -22.40
CA GLU A 461 -20.49 -35.77 -23.61
C GLU A 461 -21.00 -34.32 -23.55
N PRO A 462 -20.14 -33.30 -23.65
CA PRO A 462 -20.55 -31.92 -23.39
C PRO A 462 -21.68 -31.52 -24.33
N ASP A 463 -22.76 -31.02 -23.75
CA ASP A 463 -23.94 -30.55 -24.46
C ASP A 463 -23.54 -29.46 -25.47
N ARG A 464 -23.57 -29.81 -26.75
CA ARG A 464 -23.24 -28.90 -27.86
C ARG A 464 -24.36 -27.90 -28.13
N LYS A 465 -25.49 -27.93 -27.42
CA LYS A 465 -26.65 -27.07 -27.69
C LYS A 465 -26.85 -25.91 -26.73
N ASP A 466 -26.13 -25.83 -25.61
CA ASP A 466 -26.32 -24.71 -24.66
C ASP A 466 -25.52 -23.44 -25.00
N LYS A 467 -24.68 -23.47 -26.05
CA LYS A 467 -23.98 -22.27 -26.56
C LYS A 467 -24.89 -21.26 -27.28
N THR A 468 -26.20 -21.50 -27.39
CA THR A 468 -27.10 -20.60 -28.15
C THR A 468 -28.21 -19.97 -27.33
N LYS A 469 -28.31 -20.19 -26.01
CA LYS A 469 -29.38 -19.58 -25.19
C LYS A 469 -28.94 -18.66 -24.05
N VAL A 470 -27.65 -18.58 -23.71
CA VAL A 470 -27.15 -17.56 -22.77
C VAL A 470 -26.74 -16.25 -23.47
N ALA A 471 -26.65 -16.24 -24.81
CA ALA A 471 -26.42 -15.01 -25.61
C ALA A 471 -27.64 -14.07 -25.70
N LYS A 472 -28.59 -14.16 -24.77
CA LYS A 472 -29.74 -13.25 -24.70
C LYS A 472 -30.25 -13.03 -23.27
N GLN A 473 -29.34 -12.86 -22.31
CA GLN A 473 -29.56 -12.14 -21.04
C GLN A 473 -28.28 -12.19 -20.20
N ALA A 474 -27.31 -11.32 -20.53
CA ALA A 474 -26.27 -10.75 -19.66
C ALA A 474 -25.41 -9.85 -20.55
#